data_AF-A0A2D8AJP3-F1
#
_entry.id   AF-A0A2D8AJP3-F1
#
_cell.length_a   1.000
_cell.length_b   1.000
_cell.length_c   1.000
_cell.angle_alpha   90.00
_cell.angle_beta   90.00
_cell.angle_gamma   90.00
#
_symmetry.space_group_name_H-M   'P 1'
#
loop_
_entity.id
_entity.type
_entity.pdbx_description
1 polymer ?
#
loop_
_entity_poly.entity_id
_entity_poly.type
_entity_poly.pdbx_seq_one_letter_code
_entity_poly.pdbx_strand_id
1 'polypeptide(L)'
;MRAARHLRIAHPVVQPRIPLSAGSWFSVVNAENFYIVATAPNDPSLQVRISGPYLTEQAAHADLEAAIVEAAGIDPSASKYIYTISKIESRKPGVIQHMAAHG
;
A
#
# COMPACT_ATOMS: atom_id res chain seq x y z
N MET A 1 -22.52 35.57 -0.96
CA MET A 1 -22.24 34.15 -0.67
C MET A 1 -20.93 33.78 -1.37
N ARG A 2 -19.84 33.53 -0.62
CA ARG A 2 -18.56 33.05 -1.17
C ARG A 2 -18.22 31.76 -0.45
N ALA A 3 -18.37 30.63 -1.14
CA ALA A 3 -17.94 29.34 -0.64
C ALA A 3 -16.40 29.31 -0.69
N ALA A 4 -15.78 29.39 0.48
CA ALA A 4 -14.35 29.20 0.64
C ALA A 4 -14.03 27.75 0.23
N ARG A 5 -13.32 27.60 -0.90
CA ARG A 5 -12.73 26.33 -1.30
C ARG A 5 -11.68 25.99 -0.25
N HIS A 6 -12.03 25.07 0.65
CA HIS A 6 -11.07 24.44 1.54
C HIS A 6 -10.00 23.76 0.69
N LEU A 7 -8.84 24.39 0.62
CA LEU A 7 -7.60 23.81 0.14
C LEU A 7 -7.34 22.59 1.03
N ARG A 8 -7.60 21.39 0.50
CA ARG A 8 -7.18 20.14 1.17
C ARG A 8 -5.67 20.16 1.19
N ILE A 9 -5.09 20.49 2.34
CA ILE A 9 -3.68 20.31 2.61
C ILE A 9 -3.49 18.79 2.67
N ALA A 10 -3.16 18.19 1.53
CA ALA A 10 -2.57 16.87 1.52
C ALA A 10 -1.30 16.99 2.36
N HIS A 11 -1.25 16.36 3.53
CA HIS A 11 0.01 16.18 4.22
C HIS A 11 0.85 15.26 3.34
N PRO A 12 1.94 15.73 2.71
CA PRO A 12 2.85 14.80 2.07
C PRO A 12 3.48 14.00 3.21
N VAL A 13 3.15 12.71 3.32
CA VAL A 13 4.07 11.79 4.00
C VAL A 13 5.37 11.89 3.23
N VAL A 14 6.31 12.65 3.77
CA VAL A 14 7.68 12.74 3.26
C VAL A 14 8.33 11.39 3.56
N GLN A 15 8.05 10.41 2.71
CA GLN A 15 8.93 9.25 2.59
C GLN A 15 10.27 9.81 2.08
N PRO A 16 11.40 9.53 2.74
CA PRO A 16 12.69 9.97 2.24
C PRO A 16 12.90 9.38 0.85
N ARG A 17 12.77 10.24 -0.17
CA ARG A 17 13.11 9.94 -1.55
C ARG A 17 14.63 9.85 -1.63
N ILE A 18 15.17 8.66 -1.38
CA ILE A 18 16.57 8.36 -1.67
C ILE A 18 16.70 8.33 -3.20
N PRO A 19 17.53 9.19 -3.82
CA PRO A 19 17.71 9.18 -5.27
C PRO A 19 18.55 7.96 -5.63
N LEU A 20 17.90 6.91 -6.15
CA LEU A 20 18.60 5.81 -6.81
C LEU A 20 18.55 6.04 -8.32
N SER A 21 19.75 6.06 -8.90
CA SER A 21 20.07 6.33 -10.29
C SER A 21 19.07 5.75 -11.30
N ALA A 22 18.73 6.60 -12.27
CA ALA A 22 18.02 6.37 -13.53
C ALA A 22 17.51 4.94 -13.80
N GLY A 23 16.18 4.80 -13.81
CA GLY A 23 15.51 3.81 -14.67
C GLY A 23 14.90 2.57 -14.02
N SER A 24 14.87 2.43 -12.69
CA SER A 24 14.10 1.35 -12.06
C SER A 24 13.35 1.79 -10.81
N TRP A 25 12.03 1.62 -10.82
CA TRP A 25 11.13 1.82 -9.68
C TRP A 25 11.19 0.61 -8.75
N PHE A 26 12.40 0.18 -8.38
CA PHE A 26 12.52 -0.73 -7.25
C PHE A 26 12.18 0.08 -6.00
N SER A 27 10.92 0.00 -5.56
CA SER A 27 10.54 0.34 -4.19
C SER A 27 11.63 -0.20 -3.28
N VAL A 28 12.11 0.59 -2.31
CA VAL A 28 13.06 0.12 -1.29
C VAL A 28 12.39 -1.07 -0.59
N VAL A 29 12.65 -2.28 -1.09
CA VAL A 29 12.08 -3.52 -0.56
C VAL A 29 13.04 -4.02 0.48
N ASN A 30 12.77 -3.67 1.75
CA ASN A 30 13.20 -4.52 2.85
C ASN A 30 12.63 -5.93 2.62
N ALA A 31 13.24 -6.94 3.25
CA ALA A 31 12.74 -8.32 3.19
C ALA A 31 11.24 -8.40 3.54
N GLU A 32 10.77 -7.50 4.41
CA GLU A 32 9.37 -7.30 4.76
C GLU A 32 9.06 -5.79 4.84
N ASN A 33 7.87 -5.39 4.40
CA ASN A 33 7.38 -4.01 4.52
C ASN A 33 5.97 -4.02 5.12
N PHE A 34 5.53 -2.88 5.64
CA PHE A 34 4.15 -2.70 6.11
C PHE A 34 3.22 -2.33 4.94
N TYR A 35 2.01 -2.88 4.96
CA TYR A 35 0.97 -2.63 3.97
C TYR A 35 -0.35 -2.39 4.67
N ILE A 36 -1.18 -1.54 4.08
CA ILE A 36 -2.58 -1.43 4.46
C ILE A 36 -3.34 -2.50 3.65
N VAL A 37 -3.96 -3.44 4.36
CA VAL A 37 -4.67 -4.59 3.80
C VAL A 37 -6.15 -4.44 4.09
N ALA A 38 -6.97 -4.57 3.05
CA ALA A 38 -8.42 -4.65 3.17
C ALA A 38 -8.83 -6.13 3.13
N THR A 39 -9.57 -6.58 4.14
CA THR A 39 -10.10 -7.94 4.24
C THR A 39 -11.61 -7.91 4.13
N ALA A 40 -12.18 -8.74 3.27
CA ALA A 40 -13.64 -8.83 3.19
C ALA A 40 -14.20 -9.39 4.50
N PRO A 41 -15.24 -8.77 5.10
CA PRO A 41 -15.75 -9.18 6.41
C PRO A 41 -16.39 -10.58 6.38
N ASN A 42 -16.88 -11.00 5.22
CA ASN A 42 -17.54 -12.28 5.01
C ASN A 42 -16.59 -13.37 4.49
N ASP A 43 -15.39 -13.00 4.03
CA ASP A 43 -14.44 -13.94 3.46
C ASP A 43 -13.00 -13.50 3.79
N PRO A 44 -12.39 -14.05 4.86
CA PRO A 44 -11.06 -13.65 5.30
C PRO A 44 -9.94 -14.12 4.34
N SER A 45 -10.27 -14.96 3.35
CA SER A 45 -9.31 -15.35 2.30
C SER A 45 -9.18 -14.27 1.22
N LEU A 46 -10.19 -13.41 1.07
CA LEU A 46 -10.18 -12.26 0.17
C LEU A 46 -9.52 -11.06 0.85
N GLN A 47 -8.19 -11.02 0.74
CA GLN A 47 -7.35 -9.93 1.21
C GLN A 47 -6.70 -9.18 0.04
N VAL A 48 -6.77 -7.85 0.07
CA VAL A 48 -6.18 -6.98 -0.95
C VAL A 48 -5.27 -5.96 -0.30
N ARG A 49 -4.05 -5.80 -0.84
CA ARG A 49 -3.12 -4.75 -0.42
C ARG A 49 -3.53 -3.46 -1.14
N ILE A 50 -4.10 -2.53 -0.40
CA ILE A 50 -4.61 -1.29 -0.99
C ILE A 50 -3.56 -0.16 -0.97
N SER A 51 -2.53 -0.27 -0.12
CA SER A 51 -1.46 0.72 -0.06
C SER A 51 -0.17 0.16 0.58
N GLY A 52 0.97 0.79 0.29
CA GLY A 52 2.34 0.38 0.64
C GLY A 52 3.24 0.17 -0.58
N PRO A 53 4.50 -0.25 -0.40
CA PRO A 53 5.16 -0.60 0.86
C PRO A 53 5.49 0.60 1.74
N TYR A 54 5.27 0.46 3.05
CA TYR A 54 5.74 1.38 4.09
C TYR A 54 6.92 0.77 4.84
N LEU A 55 7.94 1.57 5.13
CA LEU A 55 9.11 1.14 5.89
C LEU A 55 8.81 1.01 7.39
N THR A 56 7.85 1.79 7.90
CA THR A 56 7.47 1.82 9.31
C THR A 56 5.96 1.70 9.46
N GLU A 57 5.52 1.13 10.58
CA GLU A 57 4.10 1.05 10.91
C GLU A 57 3.47 2.45 11.08
N GLN A 58 4.22 3.38 11.66
CA GLN A 58 3.80 4.78 11.83
C GLN A 58 3.43 5.44 10.50
N ALA A 59 4.21 5.21 9.44
CA ALA A 59 3.93 5.74 8.11
C ALA A 59 2.66 5.11 7.52
N ALA A 60 2.45 3.81 7.73
CA ALA A 60 1.23 3.13 7.30
C ALA A 60 -0.02 3.65 8.06
N HIS A 61 0.08 3.92 9.36
CA HIS A 61 -1.02 4.52 10.14
C HIS A 61 -1.34 5.94 9.67
N ALA A 62 -0.32 6.73 9.33
CA ALA A 62 -0.52 8.10 8.84
C ALA A 62 -1.31 8.15 7.52
N ASP A 63 -1.13 7.15 6.65
CA ASP A 63 -1.84 7.04 5.37
C ASP A 63 -3.13 6.19 5.44
N LEU A 64 -3.45 5.58 6.59
CA LEU A 64 -4.57 4.63 6.71
C LEU A 64 -5.93 5.27 6.37
N GLU A 65 -6.24 6.42 6.97
CA GLU A 65 -7.51 7.10 6.75
C GLU A 65 -7.66 7.53 5.27
N ALA A 66 -6.60 8.10 4.70
CA ALA A 66 -6.58 8.50 3.30
C ALA A 66 -6.79 7.31 2.37
N ALA A 67 -6.12 6.19 2.62
CA ALA A 67 -6.25 4.98 1.82
C ALA A 67 -7.67 4.39 1.87
N ILE A 68 -8.35 4.46 3.03
CA ILE A 68 -9.76 4.03 3.17
C ILE A 68 -10.69 4.95 2.37
N VAL A 69 -10.50 6.26 2.46
CA VAL A 69 -11.32 7.25 1.73
C VAL A 69 -11.17 7.07 0.21
N GLU A 70 -9.94 6.91 -0.28
CA GLU A 70 -9.68 6.67 -1.70
C GLU A 70 -10.30 5.35 -2.17
N ALA A 71 -10.19 4.27 -1.39
CA ALA A 71 -10.81 2.99 -1.72
C ALA A 71 -12.34 3.11 -1.79
N ALA A 72 -12.98 3.81 -0.85
CA ALA A 72 -14.42 4.06 -0.85
C ALA A 72 -14.87 4.96 -2.01
N GLY A 73 -13.99 5.84 -2.49
CA GLY A 73 -14.23 6.66 -3.68
C GLY A 73 -14.25 5.86 -4.99
N ILE A 74 -13.54 4.73 -5.03
CA ILE A 74 -13.51 3.81 -6.18
C ILE A 74 -14.64 2.78 -6.09
N ASP A 75 -14.76 2.10 -4.94
CA ASP A 75 -15.82 1.14 -4.65
C ASP A 75 -16.46 1.50 -3.29
N PRO A 76 -17.71 1.98 -3.28
CA PRO A 76 -18.43 2.27 -2.04
C PRO A 76 -18.50 1.08 -1.07
N SER A 77 -18.43 -0.15 -1.60
CA SER A 77 -18.41 -1.39 -0.81
C SER A 77 -17.15 -1.54 0.04
N ALA A 78 -16.06 -0.86 -0.33
CA ALA A 78 -14.81 -0.88 0.42
C ALA A 78 -14.98 -0.40 1.87
N SER A 79 -15.95 0.49 2.13
CA SER A 79 -16.31 0.92 3.50
C SER A 79 -16.71 -0.22 4.45
N LYS A 80 -17.07 -1.39 3.92
CA LYS A 80 -17.45 -2.59 4.70
C LYS A 80 -16.26 -3.51 4.99
N TYR A 81 -15.09 -3.25 4.40
CA TYR A 81 -13.91 -4.07 4.58
C TYR A 81 -13.25 -3.77 5.93
N ILE A 82 -12.57 -4.77 6.47
CA ILE A 82 -11.74 -4.62 7.66
C ILE A 82 -10.34 -4.25 7.20
N TYR A 83 -9.88 -3.06 7.62
CA TYR A 83 -8.56 -2.55 7.27
C TYR A 83 -7.57 -2.83 8.39
N THR A 84 -6.44 -3.44 8.05
CA THR A 84 -5.35 -3.73 8.98
C THR A 84 -4.01 -3.32 8.39
N ILE A 85 -3.04 -3.02 9.25
CA ILE A 85 -1.66 -2.83 8.84
C ILE A 85 -0.92 -4.14 9.09
N SER A 86 -0.39 -4.72 8.02
CA SER A 86 0.30 -6.02 8.06
C SER A 86 1.71 -5.90 7.52
N LYS A 87 2.66 -6.46 8.26
CA LYS A 87 4.04 -6.63 7.79
C LYS A 87 4.07 -7.87 6.89
N ILE A 88 4.36 -7.67 5.60
CA ILE A 88 4.31 -8.72 4.59
C ILE A 88 5.67 -8.79 3.90
N GLU A 89 6.13 -10.02 3.68
CA GLU A 89 7.33 -10.29 2.89
C GLU A 89 7.24 -9.59 1.53
N SER A 90 8.23 -8.75 1.26
CA SER A 90 8.39 -8.18 -0.07
C SER A 90 9.15 -9.19 -0.90
N ARG A 91 8.40 -10.10 -1.53
CA ARG A 91 8.98 -10.99 -2.53
C ARG A 91 9.59 -10.12 -3.62
N LYS A 92 10.92 -10.14 -3.69
CA LYS A 92 11.71 -9.51 -4.75
C LYS A 92 11.12 -9.97 -6.09
N PRO A 93 10.57 -9.07 -6.94
CA PRO A 93 10.17 -9.46 -8.28
C PRO A 93 11.47 -9.83 -9.01
N GLY A 94 11.70 -11.12 -9.26
CA GLY A 94 12.93 -11.54 -9.95
C GLY A 94 13.36 -12.99 -9.82
N VAL A 95 12.75 -13.81 -8.97
CA VAL A 95 13.06 -15.25 -8.96
C VAL A 95 11.96 -16.01 -9.71
N ILE A 96 12.03 -15.95 -11.03
CA ILE A 96 11.48 -17.02 -11.87
C ILE A 96 12.49 -18.16 -11.73
N GLN A 97 12.20 -19.16 -10.90
CA GLN A 97 12.96 -20.42 -10.94
C GLN A 97 12.52 -21.15 -12.22
N HIS A 98 13.29 -20.99 -13.30
CA HIS A 98 13.23 -21.94 -14.40
C HIS A 98 13.72 -23.28 -13.82
N MET A 99 12.79 -24.14 -13.43
CA MET A 99 13.08 -25.57 -13.26
C MET A 99 13.39 -26.09 -14.66
N ALA A 100 14.67 -26.13 -15.02
CA ALA A 100 15.10 -26.94 -16.16
C ALA A 100 14.81 -28.39 -15.77
N ALA A 101 13.75 -28.96 -16.33
CA ALA A 101 13.58 -30.40 -16.38
C ALA A 101 14.70 -30.94 -17.27
N HIS A 102 15.82 -31.30 -16.67
CA HIS A 102 16.78 -32.19 -17.31
C HIS A 102 16.15 -33.59 -17.29
N GLY A 103 15.90 -34.13 -18.48
CA GLY A 103 15.46 -35.51 -18.67
C GLY A 103 16.55 -36.53 -18.37
#